data_AF-A0A5C7QA79-F1
#
_entry.id   AF-A0A5C7QA79-F1
#
_cell.length_a   1.000
_cell.length_b   1.000
_cell.length_c   1.000
_cell.angle_alpha   90.00
_cell.angle_beta   90.00
_cell.angle_gamma   90.00
#
_symmetry.space_group_name_H-M   'P 1'
#
loop_
_entity.id
_entity.type
_entity.pdbx_description
1 polymer ?
#
loop_
_entity_poly.entity_id
_entity_poly.type
_entity_poly.pdbx_seq_one_letter_code
_entity_poly.pdbx_strand_id
1 'polypeptide(L)'
;MCAATCTSTARLIAGYAFQASRTPRFYASAAAEPLSGASIRQGARGALSAGTTCLWGVAEMVQKSPIEWCTHTSNPIKFRDRATGKSVWGCIRRSPGCAHCYSADLAKRYGRGGDFTAEELAGYECYIDDEELKSLLSVRRIPAGSKCFVGDMTDVFGEWVPFEFLDRLFAVFALRPDVVFQLLTKRPERMREYFERGNSPLESRAMDVLREAQHQGDCVFDGRGSDRSQYWGASAGISDAELARRRPWPGWPLPNVWLGTSVENQHWADIRIPELLATPAAVRFLSCEPLLGPLELERQLHDSDCWMRHLRYGGDMADFCSCNEPREDHIAWVIVGGESGPGARPFDLAWARSIVSQCRAAGVAVFVKQTDTWQETVWAIHNRVVKAWPVGSPEDQRFIALALVGEAGEMANLVKKDWRGDRPLDAEFAEELADIRIYLELLARVSGIDLDTACAAKIPELLRRWPGD
;
A
#
# COMPACT_ATOMS: atom_id res chain seq x y z
N MET A 1 -69.30 26.74 -27.20
CA MET A 1 -69.55 25.83 -28.33
C MET A 1 -68.20 25.35 -28.85
N CYS A 2 -67.82 24.14 -28.44
CA CYS A 2 -67.55 22.98 -29.32
C CYS A 2 -66.12 23.01 -29.90
N ALA A 3 -65.21 22.11 -29.51
CA ALA A 3 -65.18 20.66 -29.86
C ALA A 3 -65.04 20.49 -31.38
N ALA A 4 -64.22 19.62 -31.97
CA ALA A 4 -63.37 18.51 -31.56
C ALA A 4 -62.25 18.42 -32.63
N THR A 5 -61.13 17.73 -32.46
CA THR A 5 -61.01 16.29 -32.68
C THR A 5 -59.64 15.78 -32.17
N CYS A 6 -59.63 14.70 -31.39
CA CYS A 6 -58.93 13.44 -31.70
C CYS A 6 -58.78 12.57 -30.43
N THR A 7 -59.76 11.67 -30.26
CA THR A 7 -59.69 10.37 -29.56
C THR A 7 -59.70 9.31 -30.67
N SER A 8 -59.19 8.09 -30.58
CA SER A 8 -58.42 7.32 -29.61
C SER A 8 -58.31 5.93 -30.25
N THR A 9 -57.20 5.21 -30.18
CA THR A 9 -57.26 3.75 -30.05
C THR A 9 -55.99 3.18 -29.44
N ALA A 10 -56.19 2.47 -28.34
CA ALA A 10 -55.22 1.71 -27.58
C ALA A 10 -55.31 0.21 -27.95
N ARG A 11 -54.23 -0.50 -27.58
CA ARG A 11 -54.09 -1.96 -27.34
C ARG A 11 -53.67 -2.86 -28.51
N LEU A 12 -52.44 -3.35 -28.41
CA LEU A 12 -51.98 -4.74 -28.19
C LEU A 12 -50.44 -4.66 -28.29
N ILE A 13 -49.62 -5.06 -27.32
CA ILE A 13 -49.41 -6.43 -26.83
C ILE A 13 -48.85 -6.36 -25.39
N ALA A 14 -49.43 -7.19 -24.53
CA ALA A 14 -48.92 -7.56 -23.22
C ALA A 14 -47.90 -8.71 -23.35
N GLY A 15 -46.92 -8.77 -22.45
CA GLY A 15 -46.16 -10.00 -22.21
C GLY A 15 -44.72 -9.77 -21.80
N TYR A 16 -44.50 -9.61 -20.49
CA TYR A 16 -43.44 -10.21 -19.65
C TYR A 16 -43.03 -9.25 -18.54
N ALA A 17 -43.71 -9.42 -17.42
CA ALA A 17 -43.22 -9.01 -16.11
C ALA A 17 -42.17 -10.02 -15.65
N PHE A 18 -40.99 -9.56 -15.21
CA PHE A 18 -40.17 -10.32 -14.27
C PHE A 18 -39.41 -9.39 -13.32
N GLN A 19 -39.94 -9.36 -12.10
CA GLN A 19 -39.25 -9.23 -10.81
C GLN A 19 -38.13 -8.21 -10.63
N ALA A 20 -38.47 -7.18 -9.86
CA ALA A 20 -37.55 -6.43 -9.02
C ALA A 20 -36.60 -7.35 -8.25
N SER A 21 -35.31 -7.32 -8.59
CA SER A 21 -34.23 -7.86 -7.77
C SER A 21 -33.52 -6.72 -7.05
N ARG A 22 -33.25 -6.98 -5.78
CA ARG A 22 -32.80 -6.04 -4.76
C ARG A 22 -31.36 -5.59 -5.04
N THR A 23 -31.17 -4.32 -5.35
CA THR A 23 -29.88 -3.65 -5.16
C THR A 23 -29.51 -3.68 -3.68
N PRO A 24 -28.34 -4.22 -3.27
CA PRO A 24 -27.82 -3.99 -1.94
C PRO A 24 -27.44 -2.51 -1.82
N ARG A 25 -28.16 -1.77 -0.97
CA ARG A 25 -27.76 -0.44 -0.52
C ARG A 25 -26.46 -0.56 0.28
N PHE A 26 -25.33 -0.16 -0.30
CA PHE A 26 -24.16 0.24 0.47
C PHE A 26 -23.47 1.38 -0.30
N TYR A 27 -23.82 2.62 0.03
CA TYR A 27 -22.99 3.83 0.04
C TYR A 27 -23.90 5.03 0.30
N ALA A 28 -23.92 5.54 1.54
CA ALA A 28 -24.20 6.95 1.85
C ALA A 28 -23.96 7.23 3.35
N SER A 29 -23.22 8.31 3.59
CA SER A 29 -23.06 9.11 4.81
C SER A 29 -22.37 8.48 6.04
N ALA A 30 -21.11 8.85 6.25
CA ALA A 30 -20.70 9.37 7.54
C ALA A 30 -20.21 10.81 7.30
N ALA A 31 -21.07 11.75 7.70
CA ALA A 31 -20.75 13.17 7.73
C ALA A 31 -19.60 13.41 8.72
N ALA A 32 -18.70 14.32 8.35
CA ALA A 32 -17.74 14.90 9.27
C ALA A 32 -18.50 15.65 10.38
N GLU A 33 -18.32 15.25 11.63
CA GLU A 33 -18.64 16.10 12.79
C GLU A 33 -17.35 16.68 13.38
N PRO A 34 -17.40 17.92 13.88
CA PRO A 34 -16.23 18.68 14.29
C PRO A 34 -15.74 18.28 15.69
N LEU A 35 -14.42 18.13 15.83
CA LEU A 35 -13.74 17.93 17.11
C LEU A 35 -13.92 19.16 18.01
N SER A 36 -14.83 19.09 18.98
CA SER A 36 -14.92 20.03 20.08
C SER A 36 -14.26 19.47 21.34
N GLY A 37 -13.22 20.16 21.83
CA GLY A 37 -12.91 20.34 23.25
C GLY A 37 -12.59 19.10 24.10
N ALA A 38 -11.29 18.84 24.32
CA ALA A 38 -10.84 18.16 25.53
C ALA A 38 -9.67 18.94 26.14
N SER A 39 -9.91 19.43 27.36
CA SER A 39 -9.06 20.31 28.14
C SER A 39 -7.73 19.68 28.52
N ILE A 40 -6.67 20.50 28.42
CA ILE A 40 -5.38 20.30 29.07
C ILE A 40 -5.59 20.22 30.60
N ARG A 41 -5.19 19.10 31.22
CA ARG A 41 -4.93 19.05 32.67
C ARG A 41 -3.47 18.66 32.91
N GLN A 42 -2.74 19.58 33.51
CA GLN A 42 -1.42 19.40 34.10
C GLN A 42 -1.53 18.70 35.47
N GLY A 43 -0.49 17.94 35.83
CA GLY A 43 -0.24 17.37 37.16
C GLY A 43 -0.18 15.84 37.12
N ALA A 44 0.82 15.12 37.63
CA ALA A 44 1.85 15.47 38.61
C ALA A 44 3.07 14.54 38.45
N ARG A 45 4.22 15.01 38.94
CA ARG A 45 5.47 14.24 39.09
C ARG A 45 5.27 13.14 40.14
N GLY A 46 5.71 11.92 39.82
CA GLY A 46 5.83 10.80 40.75
C GLY A 46 6.93 9.85 40.27
N ALA A 47 7.98 9.71 41.06
CA ALA A 47 9.14 8.89 40.78
C ALA A 47 8.89 7.42 41.16
N LEU A 48 9.53 6.53 40.38
CA LEU A 48 9.97 5.16 40.70
C LEU A 48 8.91 4.09 41.03
N SER A 49 8.77 3.11 40.13
CA SER A 49 8.98 1.71 40.48
C SER A 49 9.33 0.89 39.23
N ALA A 50 10.45 0.18 39.29
CA ALA A 50 10.84 -0.85 38.34
C ALA A 50 9.71 -1.88 38.18
N GLY A 51 9.22 -2.05 36.95
CA GLY A 51 8.12 -2.97 36.67
C GLY A 51 7.35 -2.64 35.41
N THR A 52 8.03 -2.41 34.27
CA THR A 52 7.38 -2.52 32.96
C THR A 52 7.98 -3.72 32.26
N THR A 53 7.37 -4.87 32.55
CA THR A 53 7.47 -6.08 31.76
C THR A 53 7.11 -5.75 30.31
N CYS A 54 8.11 -5.82 29.43
CA CYS A 54 8.04 -6.15 28.02
C CYS A 54 6.74 -5.77 27.26
N LEU A 55 6.71 -4.58 26.65
CA LEU A 55 5.72 -4.26 25.60
C LEU A 55 6.02 -4.96 24.24
N TRP A 56 7.10 -5.76 24.18
CA TRP A 56 7.52 -6.55 23.02
C TRP A 56 7.94 -7.98 23.43
N GLY A 57 7.17 -8.58 24.35
CA GLY A 57 7.40 -9.96 24.80
C GLY A 57 6.81 -10.97 23.83
N VAL A 58 7.68 -11.70 23.12
CA VAL A 58 7.46 -13.02 22.51
C VAL A 58 6.10 -13.22 21.79
N ALA A 59 5.98 -12.87 20.51
CA ALA A 59 4.83 -13.33 19.70
C ALA A 59 5.18 -13.56 18.23
N GLU A 60 5.49 -14.81 17.90
CA GLU A 60 5.66 -15.39 16.56
C GLU A 60 4.30 -15.64 15.88
N MET A 61 3.36 -14.69 15.94
CA MET A 61 1.94 -14.90 15.56
C MET A 61 1.36 -13.66 14.88
N VAL A 62 0.14 -13.77 14.32
CA VAL A 62 -0.63 -12.64 13.75
C VAL A 62 -0.69 -11.44 14.69
N GLN A 63 -0.39 -10.25 14.15
CA GLN A 63 -0.31 -9.00 14.93
C GLN A 63 -1.17 -7.91 14.31
N LYS A 64 -1.60 -6.93 15.13
CA LYS A 64 -2.08 -5.66 14.59
C LYS A 64 -0.93 -4.93 13.93
N SER A 65 -1.15 -4.45 12.72
CA SER A 65 -0.10 -3.86 11.91
C SER A 65 -0.06 -2.34 12.05
N PRO A 66 1.14 -1.73 12.10
CA PRO A 66 1.32 -0.30 11.87
C PRO A 66 1.36 0.06 10.36
N ILE A 67 1.36 -0.93 9.46
CA ILE A 67 1.31 -0.70 8.01
C ILE A 67 -0.07 -0.18 7.66
N GLU A 68 -0.13 1.07 7.19
CA GLU A 68 -1.36 1.86 7.09
C GLU A 68 -2.45 1.26 6.18
N TRP A 69 -2.05 0.43 5.22
CA TRP A 69 -2.96 -0.17 4.24
C TRP A 69 -3.45 -1.58 4.61
N CYS A 70 -3.04 -2.12 5.76
CA CYS A 70 -3.57 -3.36 6.31
C CYS A 70 -3.89 -3.22 7.81
N THR A 71 -4.69 -4.13 8.35
CA THR A 71 -5.04 -4.14 9.77
C THR A 71 -4.16 -5.08 10.58
N HIS A 72 -3.70 -6.15 9.93
CA HIS A 72 -2.93 -7.22 10.56
C HIS A 72 -1.81 -7.70 9.64
N THR A 73 -0.76 -8.27 10.24
CA THR A 73 0.34 -8.94 9.53
C THR A 73 0.55 -10.35 10.06
N SER A 74 1.13 -11.21 9.22
CA SER A 74 1.51 -12.58 9.58
C SER A 74 2.62 -13.11 8.68
N ASN A 75 3.57 -13.87 9.25
CA ASN A 75 4.71 -14.50 8.57
C ASN A 75 4.75 -16.01 8.80
N PRO A 76 3.80 -16.77 8.25
CA PRO A 76 3.72 -18.21 8.44
C PRO A 76 4.89 -18.96 7.79
N ILE A 77 5.56 -18.40 6.78
CA ILE A 77 6.78 -18.99 6.20
C ILE A 77 8.00 -18.34 6.84
N LYS A 78 8.87 -19.17 7.41
CA LYS A 78 10.05 -18.77 8.19
C LYS A 78 11.24 -19.65 7.85
N PHE A 79 12.38 -19.31 8.43
CA PHE A 79 13.61 -20.05 8.29
C PHE A 79 14.11 -20.52 9.65
N ARG A 80 14.64 -21.73 9.72
CA ARG A 80 15.32 -22.26 10.89
C ARG A 80 16.82 -22.30 10.61
N ASP A 81 17.58 -21.58 11.41
CA ASP A 81 19.04 -21.66 11.38
C ASP A 81 19.48 -23.10 11.69
N ARG A 82 20.21 -23.73 10.77
CA ARG A 82 20.65 -25.13 10.94
C ARG A 82 21.71 -25.27 12.04
N ALA A 83 22.48 -24.23 12.32
CA ALA A 83 23.51 -24.24 13.35
C ALA A 83 22.92 -23.96 14.74
N THR A 84 21.99 -23.01 14.86
CA THR A 84 21.48 -22.57 16.17
C THR A 84 20.06 -23.01 16.50
N GLY A 85 19.30 -23.51 15.52
CA GLY A 85 17.89 -23.90 15.64
C GLY A 85 16.93 -22.71 15.76
N LYS A 86 17.43 -21.47 15.73
CA LYS A 86 16.62 -20.25 15.88
C LYS A 86 15.74 -20.01 14.66
N SER A 87 14.51 -19.55 14.91
CA SER A 87 13.60 -19.10 13.86
C SER A 87 13.93 -17.66 13.46
N VAL A 88 13.99 -17.43 12.15
CA VAL A 88 14.27 -16.13 11.54
C VAL A 88 13.35 -15.87 10.35
N TRP A 89 13.20 -14.61 9.99
CA TRP A 89 12.58 -14.16 8.75
C TRP A 89 13.67 -13.79 7.75
N GLY A 90 13.38 -13.95 6.45
CA GLY A 90 14.36 -13.59 5.43
C GLY A 90 13.82 -13.66 4.01
N CYS A 91 14.57 -13.05 3.10
CA CYS A 91 14.39 -13.22 1.67
C CYS A 91 15.72 -12.93 0.96
N ILE A 92 15.90 -13.47 -0.24
CA ILE A 92 17.02 -13.12 -1.10
C ILE A 92 16.68 -11.85 -1.87
N ARG A 93 17.60 -10.88 -1.89
CA ARG A 93 17.46 -9.63 -2.67
C ARG A 93 17.23 -9.95 -4.15
N ARG A 94 16.26 -9.25 -4.76
CA ARG A 94 15.94 -9.44 -6.19
C ARG A 94 16.26 -8.22 -7.05
N SER A 95 16.20 -7.02 -6.48
CA SER A 95 16.23 -5.79 -7.28
C SER A 95 16.73 -4.58 -6.48
N PRO A 96 17.00 -3.43 -7.13
CA PRO A 96 17.48 -2.22 -6.43
C PRO A 96 16.55 -1.74 -5.33
N GLY A 97 15.24 -2.03 -5.39
CA GLY A 97 14.30 -1.74 -4.31
C GLY A 97 14.57 -2.51 -3.00
N CYS A 98 15.41 -3.55 -3.02
CA CYS A 98 15.78 -4.31 -1.82
C CYS A 98 16.98 -3.72 -1.07
N ALA A 99 17.65 -2.70 -1.61
CA ALA A 99 18.89 -2.18 -1.02
C ALA A 99 18.70 -1.72 0.44
N HIS A 100 17.63 -0.98 0.74
CA HIS A 100 17.30 -0.48 2.08
C HIS A 100 15.97 -1.07 2.58
N CYS A 101 15.87 -2.39 2.55
CA CYS A 101 14.65 -3.11 2.91
C CYS A 101 14.35 -3.00 4.42
N TYR A 102 13.21 -2.38 4.77
CA TYR A 102 12.78 -2.23 6.17
C TYR A 102 12.72 -3.58 6.91
N SER A 103 12.28 -4.64 6.23
CA SER A 103 12.14 -5.98 6.82
C SER A 103 13.51 -6.53 7.24
N ALA A 104 14.53 -6.37 6.39
CA ALA A 104 15.87 -6.84 6.70
C ALA A 104 16.48 -6.09 7.90
N ASP A 105 16.31 -4.76 7.95
CA ASP A 105 16.77 -3.94 9.07
C ASP A 105 16.07 -4.29 10.38
N LEU A 106 14.75 -4.52 10.32
CA LEU A 106 13.94 -4.90 11.48
C LEU A 106 14.29 -6.31 11.96
N ALA A 107 14.45 -7.27 11.05
CA ALA A 107 14.88 -8.63 11.35
C ALA A 107 16.26 -8.61 12.04
N LYS A 108 17.20 -7.82 11.51
CA LYS A 108 18.53 -7.65 12.10
C LYS A 108 18.47 -7.03 13.49
N ARG A 109 17.66 -5.97 13.67
CA ARG A 109 17.45 -5.30 14.96
C ARG A 109 16.96 -6.24 16.06
N TYR A 110 16.06 -7.16 15.71
CA TYR A 110 15.52 -8.12 16.68
C TYR A 110 16.32 -9.43 16.77
N GLY A 111 17.43 -9.56 16.03
CA GLY A 111 18.20 -10.80 15.96
C GLY A 111 17.39 -11.98 15.40
N ARG A 112 16.45 -11.68 14.51
CA ARG A 112 15.49 -12.62 13.89
C ARG A 112 15.66 -12.68 12.38
N GLY A 113 16.90 -12.54 11.92
CA GLY A 113 17.26 -12.61 10.51
C GLY A 113 18.07 -11.39 10.09
N GLY A 114 18.01 -11.08 8.80
CA GLY A 114 18.73 -9.95 8.26
C GLY A 114 18.66 -9.92 6.74
N ASP A 115 19.69 -9.33 6.18
CA ASP A 115 19.83 -9.15 4.75
C ASP A 115 20.65 -10.30 4.16
N PHE A 116 19.95 -11.33 3.65
CA PHE A 116 20.59 -12.57 3.24
C PHE A 116 21.01 -12.57 1.77
N THR A 117 22.21 -13.05 1.49
CA THR A 117 22.57 -13.59 0.17
C THR A 117 22.00 -15.00 -0.03
N ALA A 118 22.06 -15.51 -1.26
CA ALA A 118 21.63 -16.87 -1.55
C ALA A 118 22.48 -17.91 -0.79
N GLU A 119 23.79 -17.67 -0.67
CA GLU A 119 24.74 -18.53 0.03
C GLU A 119 24.46 -18.53 1.54
N GLU A 120 24.17 -17.36 2.13
CA GLU A 120 23.84 -17.26 3.54
C GLU A 120 22.53 -17.97 3.85
N LEU A 121 21.50 -17.79 3.01
CA LEU A 121 20.20 -18.41 3.21
C LEU A 121 20.25 -19.95 3.07
N ALA A 122 21.22 -20.50 2.34
CA ALA A 122 21.44 -21.95 2.25
C ALA A 122 21.80 -22.60 3.61
N GLY A 123 22.33 -21.82 4.56
CA GLY A 123 22.55 -22.24 5.94
C GLY A 123 21.26 -22.41 6.77
N TYR A 124 20.11 -22.09 6.18
CA TYR A 124 18.81 -22.13 6.85
C TYR A 124 17.88 -23.14 6.19
N GLU A 125 16.91 -23.62 6.97
CA GLU A 125 15.84 -24.48 6.50
C GLU A 125 14.53 -23.70 6.42
N CYS A 126 13.98 -23.54 5.22
CA CYS A 126 12.65 -22.96 5.04
C CYS A 126 11.59 -23.91 5.61
N TYR A 127 10.69 -23.40 6.44
CA TYR A 127 9.57 -24.16 7.00
C TYR A 127 8.32 -23.28 7.10
N ILE A 128 7.17 -23.93 7.23
CA ILE A 128 5.89 -23.28 7.51
C ILE A 128 5.52 -23.48 8.97
N ASP A 129 5.17 -22.40 9.65
CA ASP A 129 4.86 -22.35 11.07
C ASP A 129 3.38 -22.65 11.30
N ASP A 130 3.12 -23.88 11.76
CA ASP A 130 1.77 -24.36 11.99
C ASP A 130 1.00 -23.51 12.99
N GLU A 131 1.63 -23.03 14.07
CA GLU A 131 0.99 -22.21 15.10
C GLU A 131 0.56 -20.85 14.54
N GLU A 132 1.36 -20.29 13.62
CA GLU A 132 0.99 -19.09 12.91
C GLU A 132 -0.16 -19.31 11.93
N LEU A 133 -0.19 -20.45 11.21
CA LEU A 133 -1.36 -20.85 10.42
C LEU A 133 -2.62 -20.99 11.27
N LYS A 134 -2.54 -21.62 12.46
CA LYS A 134 -3.68 -21.70 13.40
C LYS A 134 -4.18 -20.31 13.78
N SER A 135 -3.26 -19.37 13.95
CA SER A 135 -3.59 -18.01 14.37
C SER A 135 -4.39 -17.24 13.33
N LEU A 136 -4.18 -17.50 12.04
CA LEU A 136 -4.95 -16.91 10.93
C LEU A 136 -6.41 -17.39 10.91
N LEU A 137 -6.71 -18.53 11.52
CA LEU A 137 -8.05 -19.09 11.62
C LEU A 137 -8.83 -18.56 12.83
N SER A 138 -8.14 -17.89 13.76
CA SER A 138 -8.76 -17.40 14.99
C SER A 138 -9.49 -16.09 14.76
N VAL A 139 -10.82 -16.12 14.80
CA VAL A 139 -11.68 -14.92 14.73
C VAL A 139 -11.41 -13.91 15.85
N ARG A 140 -10.89 -14.38 17.00
CA ARG A 140 -10.51 -13.51 18.11
C ARG A 140 -9.22 -12.73 17.80
N ARG A 141 -8.26 -13.37 17.14
CA ARG A 141 -6.96 -12.73 16.81
C ARG A 141 -7.08 -11.88 15.56
N ILE A 142 -7.79 -12.38 14.56
CA ILE A 142 -8.10 -11.66 13.33
C ILE A 142 -9.62 -11.60 13.11
N PRO A 143 -10.27 -10.51 13.56
CA PRO A 143 -11.71 -10.33 13.42
C PRO A 143 -12.18 -10.32 11.96
N ALA A 144 -13.42 -10.72 11.74
CA ALA A 144 -14.09 -10.59 10.43
C ALA A 144 -14.03 -9.15 9.92
N GLY A 145 -13.80 -8.98 8.62
CA GLY A 145 -13.60 -7.69 7.96
C GLY A 145 -12.16 -7.16 8.02
N SER A 146 -11.24 -7.89 8.64
CA SER A 146 -9.81 -7.53 8.65
C SER A 146 -9.17 -7.66 7.28
N LYS A 147 -8.17 -6.81 7.01
CA LYS A 147 -7.17 -6.99 5.95
C LYS A 147 -5.86 -7.48 6.55
N CYS A 148 -5.39 -8.65 6.16
CA CYS A 148 -4.16 -9.27 6.63
C CYS A 148 -3.10 -9.30 5.54
N PHE A 149 -1.97 -8.64 5.77
CA PHE A 149 -0.81 -8.78 4.90
C PHE A 149 0.00 -10.00 5.33
N VAL A 150 0.12 -11.00 4.46
CA VAL A 150 0.84 -12.24 4.75
C VAL A 150 2.20 -12.20 4.04
N GLY A 151 3.27 -12.45 4.79
CA GLY A 151 4.64 -12.40 4.30
C GLY A 151 5.26 -11.00 4.33
N ASP A 152 4.93 -10.16 5.30
CA ASP A 152 5.52 -8.82 5.42
C ASP A 152 7.02 -8.85 5.75
N MET A 153 7.51 -9.95 6.31
CA MET A 153 8.92 -10.17 6.64
C MET A 153 9.60 -11.23 5.76
N THR A 154 8.86 -11.98 4.96
CA THR A 154 9.38 -13.07 4.12
C THR A 154 8.57 -13.17 2.83
N ASP A 155 9.25 -13.14 1.68
CA ASP A 155 8.62 -13.30 0.37
C ASP A 155 8.14 -14.75 0.20
N VAL A 156 6.83 -14.96 0.30
CA VAL A 156 6.21 -16.30 0.27
C VAL A 156 6.31 -16.96 -1.10
N PHE A 157 6.62 -16.22 -2.16
CA PHE A 157 6.85 -16.75 -3.51
C PHE A 157 8.34 -16.82 -3.86
N GLY A 158 9.23 -16.86 -2.86
CA GLY A 158 10.65 -17.11 -3.05
C GLY A 158 10.95 -18.48 -3.65
N GLU A 159 12.08 -18.61 -4.35
CA GLU A 159 12.56 -19.87 -4.93
C GLU A 159 12.81 -20.95 -3.86
N TRP A 160 13.09 -20.52 -2.63
CA TRP A 160 13.28 -21.34 -1.44
C TRP A 160 11.98 -21.83 -0.79
N VAL A 161 10.81 -21.35 -1.23
CA VAL A 161 9.51 -21.78 -0.70
C VAL A 161 8.96 -22.92 -1.55
N PRO A 162 8.77 -24.12 -0.98
CA PRO A 162 8.04 -25.21 -1.63
C PRO A 162 6.59 -24.81 -1.89
N PHE A 163 6.06 -25.17 -3.05
CA PHE A 163 4.69 -24.83 -3.42
C PHE A 163 3.64 -25.52 -2.55
N GLU A 164 3.99 -26.62 -1.90
CA GLU A 164 3.16 -27.33 -0.93
C GLU A 164 2.87 -26.43 0.29
N PHE A 165 3.78 -25.53 0.66
CA PHE A 165 3.56 -24.56 1.74
C PHE A 165 2.50 -23.53 1.33
N LEU A 166 2.51 -23.13 0.04
CA LEU A 166 1.48 -22.26 -0.51
C LEU A 166 0.11 -22.96 -0.53
N ASP A 167 0.04 -24.25 -0.87
CA ASP A 167 -1.23 -25.01 -0.82
C ASP A 167 -1.84 -24.98 0.59
N ARG A 168 -1.01 -25.06 1.64
CA ARG A 168 -1.45 -24.91 3.03
C ARG A 168 -1.95 -23.50 3.36
N LEU A 169 -1.31 -22.46 2.84
CA LEU A 169 -1.79 -21.08 3.01
C LEU A 169 -3.13 -20.84 2.33
N PHE A 170 -3.26 -21.25 1.07
CA PHE A 170 -4.48 -21.10 0.30
C PHE A 170 -5.65 -21.90 0.89
N ALA A 171 -5.38 -23.06 1.50
CA ALA A 171 -6.36 -23.79 2.30
C ALA A 171 -6.88 -22.96 3.49
N VAL A 172 -5.98 -22.29 4.23
CA VAL A 172 -6.38 -21.38 5.33
C VAL A 172 -7.20 -20.19 4.81
N PHE A 173 -6.81 -19.61 3.68
CA PHE A 173 -7.52 -18.46 3.10
C PHE A 173 -8.93 -18.81 2.65
N ALA A 174 -9.13 -20.01 2.08
CA ALA A 174 -10.44 -20.50 1.68
C ALA A 174 -11.39 -20.71 2.87
N LEU A 175 -10.85 -21.01 4.07
CA LEU A 175 -11.62 -21.15 5.30
C LEU A 175 -11.98 -19.82 5.98
N ARG A 176 -11.40 -18.70 5.54
CA ARG A 176 -11.60 -17.35 6.10
C ARG A 176 -12.09 -16.37 5.04
N PRO A 177 -13.25 -16.62 4.38
CA PRO A 177 -13.81 -15.71 3.37
C PRO A 177 -14.21 -14.35 3.96
N ASP A 178 -14.28 -14.24 5.29
CA ASP A 178 -14.55 -13.02 6.03
C ASP A 178 -13.32 -12.11 6.23
N VAL A 179 -12.12 -12.57 5.84
CA VAL A 179 -10.85 -11.82 5.93
C VAL A 179 -10.24 -11.67 4.56
N VAL A 180 -9.78 -10.46 4.24
CA VAL A 180 -8.99 -10.20 3.04
C VAL A 180 -7.53 -10.51 3.32
N PHE A 181 -6.95 -11.46 2.60
CA PHE A 181 -5.51 -11.77 2.64
C PHE A 181 -4.81 -11.09 1.48
N GLN A 182 -3.77 -10.31 1.78
CA GLN A 182 -2.94 -9.63 0.80
C GLN A 182 -1.61 -10.35 0.72
N LEU A 183 -1.19 -10.71 -0.49
CA LEU A 183 0.12 -11.28 -0.79
C LEU A 183 0.86 -10.34 -1.72
N LEU A 184 2.10 -9.99 -1.35
CA LEU A 184 2.96 -9.12 -2.13
C LEU A 184 4.28 -9.81 -2.39
N THR A 185 4.71 -9.87 -3.65
CA THR A 185 6.00 -10.46 -4.01
C THR A 185 6.77 -9.60 -4.98
N LYS A 186 8.10 -9.73 -4.95
CA LYS A 186 8.93 -9.25 -6.05
C LYS A 186 9.08 -10.29 -7.16
N ARG A 187 8.55 -11.52 -7.02
CA ARG A 187 8.66 -12.71 -7.91
C ARG A 187 7.30 -13.13 -8.52
N PRO A 188 6.64 -12.27 -9.28
CA PRO A 188 5.32 -12.58 -9.83
C PRO A 188 5.35 -13.75 -10.83
N GLU A 189 6.47 -14.01 -11.50
CA GLU A 189 6.62 -15.18 -12.36
C GLU A 189 6.49 -16.50 -11.56
N ARG A 190 7.03 -16.55 -10.33
CA ARG A 190 6.91 -17.72 -9.46
C ARG A 190 5.53 -17.83 -8.82
N MET A 191 4.90 -16.68 -8.55
CA MET A 191 3.48 -16.63 -8.19
C MET A 191 2.63 -17.23 -9.32
N ARG A 192 2.83 -16.80 -10.57
CA ARG A 192 2.13 -17.35 -11.72
C ARG A 192 2.36 -18.84 -11.90
N GLU A 193 3.62 -19.27 -11.84
CA GLU A 193 4.01 -20.69 -11.92
C GLU A 193 3.21 -21.53 -10.91
N TYR A 194 3.07 -21.06 -9.67
CA TYR A 194 2.27 -21.76 -8.64
C TYR A 194 0.80 -21.96 -9.05
N PHE A 195 0.17 -20.92 -9.61
CA PHE A 195 -1.23 -20.98 -10.05
C PHE A 195 -1.42 -21.84 -11.30
N GLU A 196 -0.42 -21.88 -12.19
CA GLU A 196 -0.42 -22.71 -13.40
C GLU A 196 0.05 -24.16 -13.14
N ARG A 197 0.54 -24.48 -11.94
CA ARG A 197 1.16 -25.79 -11.67
C ARG A 197 0.15 -26.94 -11.64
N GLY A 198 0.50 -27.99 -12.38
CA GLY A 198 -0.12 -29.31 -12.32
C GLY A 198 -1.45 -29.45 -13.07
N ASN A 199 -1.90 -30.70 -13.25
CA ASN A 199 -3.19 -31.01 -13.87
C ASN A 199 -4.38 -30.89 -12.90
N SER A 200 -4.11 -30.63 -11.61
CA SER A 200 -5.12 -30.51 -10.57
C SER A 200 -5.33 -29.02 -10.25
N PRO A 201 -6.56 -28.49 -10.41
CA PRO A 201 -6.89 -27.13 -10.01
C PRO A 201 -6.44 -26.82 -8.58
N LEU A 202 -6.06 -25.57 -8.32
CA LEU A 202 -5.67 -25.12 -6.97
C LEU A 202 -6.71 -25.46 -5.91
N GLU A 203 -8.00 -25.42 -6.27
CA GLU A 203 -9.11 -25.90 -5.46
C GLU A 203 -8.87 -27.31 -4.92
N SER A 204 -8.56 -28.26 -5.81
CA SER A 204 -8.33 -29.65 -5.45
C SER A 204 -7.15 -29.80 -4.49
N ARG A 205 -6.06 -29.06 -4.73
CA ARG A 205 -4.86 -29.13 -3.86
C ARG A 205 -5.15 -28.60 -2.46
N ALA A 206 -5.83 -27.45 -2.37
CA ALA A 206 -6.25 -26.89 -1.08
C ALA A 206 -7.23 -27.83 -0.36
N MET A 207 -8.14 -28.48 -1.10
CA MET A 207 -9.06 -29.48 -0.57
C MET A 207 -8.34 -30.71 -0.01
N ASP A 208 -7.32 -31.20 -0.71
CA ASP A 208 -6.58 -32.38 -0.28
C ASP A 208 -5.82 -32.10 1.03
N VAL A 209 -5.23 -30.90 1.17
CA VAL A 209 -4.62 -30.45 2.44
C VAL A 209 -5.64 -30.45 3.58
N LEU A 210 -6.86 -29.96 3.32
CA LEU A 210 -7.90 -29.91 4.35
C LEU A 210 -8.41 -31.29 4.74
N ARG A 211 -8.57 -32.19 3.77
CA ARG A 211 -8.95 -33.60 4.01
C ARG A 211 -7.88 -34.34 4.80
N GLU A 212 -6.62 -34.15 4.44
CA GLU A 212 -5.49 -34.77 5.14
C GLU A 212 -5.43 -34.32 6.60
N ALA A 213 -5.55 -33.01 6.85
CA ALA A 213 -5.62 -32.45 8.20
C ALA A 213 -6.81 -32.99 9.01
N GLN A 214 -7.95 -33.27 8.37
CA GLN A 214 -9.09 -33.91 9.02
C GLN A 214 -8.84 -35.38 9.35
N HIS A 215 -8.19 -36.13 8.45
CA HIS A 215 -7.97 -37.57 8.58
C HIS A 215 -6.87 -37.92 9.59
N GLN A 216 -5.79 -37.15 9.64
CA GLN A 216 -4.64 -37.48 10.50
C GLN A 216 -4.91 -37.22 11.99
N GLY A 217 -6.03 -36.58 12.34
CA GLY A 217 -6.19 -36.01 13.68
C GLY A 217 -5.14 -34.94 14.00
N ASP A 218 -4.26 -34.63 13.03
CA ASP A 218 -3.42 -33.44 12.95
C ASP A 218 -4.31 -32.26 12.61
N CYS A 219 -5.09 -31.98 13.61
CA CYS A 219 -5.70 -30.73 13.80
C CYS A 219 -4.55 -29.71 14.02
N VAL A 220 -4.00 -29.23 12.91
CA VAL A 220 -3.59 -27.82 12.81
C VAL A 220 -4.79 -26.91 13.25
N PHE A 221 -5.97 -27.49 13.45
CA PHE A 221 -7.21 -26.96 13.98
C PHE A 221 -7.62 -27.38 15.42
N ASP A 222 -6.87 -28.21 16.14
CA ASP A 222 -7.23 -28.66 17.50
C ASP A 222 -6.00 -29.15 18.30
N GLY A 223 -6.19 -29.45 19.57
CA GLY A 223 -5.10 -29.79 20.49
C GLY A 223 -5.18 -28.99 21.79
N ARG A 224 -5.74 -27.77 21.79
CA ARG A 224 -6.12 -27.02 23.01
C ARG A 224 -7.29 -26.05 22.78
N GLY A 225 -8.52 -26.55 22.89
CA GLY A 225 -9.64 -25.81 23.49
C GLY A 225 -10.18 -24.54 22.80
N SER A 226 -9.93 -24.30 21.51
CA SER A 226 -10.78 -23.35 20.76
C SER A 226 -12.06 -24.05 20.33
N ASP A 227 -13.18 -23.45 20.71
CA ASP A 227 -14.53 -23.88 20.33
C ASP A 227 -14.62 -24.11 18.81
N ARG A 228 -14.87 -25.37 18.42
CA ARG A 228 -14.99 -25.80 17.03
C ARG A 228 -16.10 -25.05 16.29
N SER A 229 -17.08 -24.46 16.98
CA SER A 229 -18.13 -23.66 16.35
C SER A 229 -17.64 -22.39 15.63
N GLN A 230 -16.38 -21.98 15.88
CA GLN A 230 -15.80 -20.75 15.35
C GLN A 230 -15.13 -20.91 13.98
N TYR A 231 -14.97 -22.14 13.47
CA TYR A 231 -14.34 -22.40 12.17
C TYR A 231 -15.37 -22.64 11.07
N TRP A 232 -15.04 -22.22 9.85
CA TRP A 232 -15.85 -22.52 8.66
C TRP A 232 -15.97 -24.04 8.46
N GLY A 233 -17.20 -24.55 8.38
CA GLY A 233 -17.49 -25.98 8.22
C GLY A 233 -17.41 -26.83 9.49
N ALA A 234 -16.99 -26.26 10.62
CA ALA A 234 -16.90 -27.01 11.87
C ALA A 234 -18.25 -27.01 12.60
N SER A 235 -19.11 -27.93 12.20
CA SER A 235 -19.99 -28.57 13.16
C SER A 235 -19.60 -30.04 13.19
N ALA A 236 -19.27 -30.53 14.38
CA ALA A 236 -19.06 -31.95 14.58
C ALA A 236 -20.27 -32.72 14.02
N GLY A 237 -20.06 -33.57 13.01
CA GLY A 237 -21.10 -34.41 12.42
C GLY A 237 -21.82 -33.88 11.16
N ILE A 238 -21.28 -32.89 10.45
CA ILE A 238 -21.82 -32.48 9.13
C ILE A 238 -21.27 -33.40 8.03
N SER A 239 -22.15 -33.94 7.19
CA SER A 239 -21.79 -34.74 6.01
C SER A 239 -21.30 -33.88 4.85
N ASP A 240 -20.50 -34.44 3.93
CA ASP A 240 -20.03 -33.76 2.71
C ASP A 240 -21.17 -33.11 1.91
N ALA A 241 -22.33 -33.77 1.89
CA ALA A 241 -23.54 -33.28 1.21
C ALA A 241 -24.16 -32.04 1.89
N GLU A 242 -23.96 -31.86 3.19
CA GLU A 242 -24.46 -30.70 3.93
C GLU A 242 -23.43 -29.58 4.02
N LEU A 243 -22.13 -29.90 3.99
CA LEU A 243 -21.05 -28.93 3.77
C LEU A 243 -21.23 -28.22 2.41
N ALA A 244 -21.54 -28.99 1.36
CA ALA A 244 -21.83 -28.47 0.02
C ALA A 244 -23.08 -27.58 -0.06
N ARG A 245 -24.06 -27.75 0.86
CA ARG A 245 -25.31 -26.96 0.89
C ARG A 245 -25.22 -25.67 1.69
N ARG A 246 -24.37 -25.62 2.72
CA ARG A 246 -24.41 -24.51 3.69
C ARG A 246 -23.88 -23.19 3.15
N ARG A 247 -22.88 -23.21 2.26
CA ARG A 247 -22.49 -22.16 1.30
C ARG A 247 -21.59 -22.85 0.26
N PRO A 248 -21.78 -22.65 -1.05
CA PRO A 248 -20.86 -23.22 -2.03
C PRO A 248 -19.44 -22.76 -1.71
N TRP A 249 -18.47 -23.65 -1.96
CA TRP A 249 -17.05 -23.30 -1.90
C TRP A 249 -16.82 -21.97 -2.65
N PRO A 250 -15.98 -21.08 -2.13
CA PRO A 250 -15.67 -19.84 -2.84
C PRO A 250 -15.16 -20.21 -4.24
N GLY A 251 -15.78 -19.62 -5.27
CA GLY A 251 -15.31 -19.78 -6.64
C GLY A 251 -13.85 -19.34 -6.73
N TRP A 252 -13.08 -20.02 -7.58
CA TRP A 252 -11.69 -19.66 -7.83
C TRP A 252 -11.59 -18.70 -9.02
N PRO A 253 -10.72 -17.68 -8.97
CA PRO A 253 -9.80 -17.33 -7.88
C PRO A 253 -10.50 -16.85 -6.59
N LEU A 254 -9.93 -17.14 -5.42
CA LEU A 254 -10.53 -16.79 -4.13
C LEU A 254 -10.81 -15.28 -4.02
N PRO A 255 -12.07 -14.84 -3.84
CA PRO A 255 -12.42 -13.41 -3.81
C PRO A 255 -11.74 -12.61 -2.70
N ASN A 256 -11.38 -13.29 -1.61
CA ASN A 256 -10.77 -12.71 -0.43
C ASN A 256 -9.23 -12.75 -0.47
N VAL A 257 -8.60 -13.21 -1.55
CA VAL A 257 -7.14 -13.21 -1.72
C VAL A 257 -6.75 -12.18 -2.77
N TRP A 258 -5.99 -11.17 -2.35
CA TRP A 258 -5.48 -10.10 -3.19
C TRP A 258 -4.01 -10.37 -3.48
N LEU A 259 -3.67 -10.42 -4.76
CA LEU A 259 -2.31 -10.68 -5.22
C LEU A 259 -1.68 -9.40 -5.73
N GLY A 260 -0.43 -9.16 -5.35
CA GLY A 260 0.27 -7.98 -5.82
C GLY A 260 1.75 -8.21 -6.05
N THR A 261 2.34 -7.29 -6.80
CA THR A 261 3.78 -7.25 -7.04
C THR A 261 4.35 -5.87 -6.79
N SER A 262 5.59 -5.83 -6.29
CA SER A 262 6.31 -4.55 -6.15
C SER A 262 6.94 -4.14 -7.48
N VAL A 263 6.84 -2.85 -7.82
CA VAL A 263 7.47 -2.25 -9.01
C VAL A 263 8.16 -0.94 -8.63
N GLU A 264 9.48 -0.95 -8.51
CA GLU A 264 10.22 0.25 -8.11
C GLU A 264 10.47 1.27 -9.22
N ASN A 265 10.42 0.87 -10.49
CA ASN A 265 10.67 1.73 -11.66
C ASN A 265 10.11 1.07 -12.94
N GLN A 266 10.13 1.79 -14.07
CA GLN A 266 9.52 1.32 -15.32
C GLN A 266 10.08 -0.04 -15.78
N HIS A 267 11.40 -0.25 -15.68
CA HIS A 267 12.03 -1.52 -16.05
C HIS A 267 11.40 -2.71 -15.32
N TRP A 268 11.19 -2.60 -14.00
CA TRP A 268 10.55 -3.66 -13.23
C TRP A 268 9.04 -3.73 -13.44
N ALA A 269 8.38 -2.61 -13.73
CA ALA A 269 6.97 -2.59 -14.12
C ALA A 269 6.73 -3.40 -15.40
N ASP A 270 7.56 -3.18 -16.42
CA ASP A 270 7.49 -3.85 -17.72
C ASP A 270 7.71 -5.37 -17.61
N ILE A 271 8.48 -5.82 -16.62
CA ILE A 271 8.75 -7.25 -16.37
C ILE A 271 7.67 -7.87 -15.50
N ARG A 272 7.27 -7.21 -14.41
CA ARG A 272 6.49 -7.82 -13.33
C ARG A 272 4.98 -7.71 -13.51
N ILE A 273 4.49 -6.60 -14.08
CA ILE A 273 3.06 -6.40 -14.27
C ILE A 273 2.46 -7.44 -15.23
N PRO A 274 3.09 -7.78 -16.38
CA PRO A 274 2.55 -8.82 -17.26
C PRO A 274 2.35 -10.18 -16.57
N GLU A 275 3.29 -10.59 -15.71
CA GLU A 275 3.18 -11.85 -14.95
C GLU A 275 2.02 -11.80 -13.95
N LEU A 276 1.83 -10.67 -13.26
CA LEU A 276 0.70 -10.48 -12.35
C LEU A 276 -0.64 -10.50 -13.11
N LEU A 277 -0.72 -9.84 -14.26
CA LEU A 277 -1.94 -9.83 -15.09
C LEU A 277 -2.27 -11.23 -15.62
N ALA A 278 -1.26 -12.02 -16.00
CA ALA A 278 -1.43 -13.41 -16.41
C ALA A 278 -1.78 -14.38 -15.26
N THR A 279 -1.57 -13.98 -14.00
CA THR A 279 -1.89 -14.79 -12.83
C THR A 279 -3.39 -14.73 -12.52
N PRO A 280 -4.10 -15.86 -12.30
CA PRO A 280 -5.49 -15.87 -11.85
C PRO A 280 -5.64 -15.21 -10.47
N ALA A 281 -6.34 -14.07 -10.41
CA ALA A 281 -6.52 -13.31 -9.17
C ALA A 281 -7.89 -12.61 -9.16
N ALA A 282 -8.55 -12.58 -8.01
CA ALA A 282 -9.77 -11.81 -7.84
C ALA A 282 -9.50 -10.30 -7.75
N VAL A 283 -8.37 -9.93 -7.14
CA VAL A 283 -7.88 -8.55 -7.05
C VAL A 283 -6.38 -8.56 -7.31
N ARG A 284 -5.94 -7.70 -8.23
CA ARG A 284 -4.53 -7.44 -8.50
C ARG A 284 -4.15 -6.06 -8.00
N PHE A 285 -3.04 -5.95 -7.29
CA PHE A 285 -2.54 -4.65 -6.82
C PHE A 285 -1.04 -4.45 -7.08
N LEU A 286 -0.65 -3.19 -7.24
CA LEU A 286 0.76 -2.82 -7.37
C LEU A 286 1.24 -2.15 -6.10
N SER A 287 2.44 -2.54 -5.67
CA SER A 287 3.21 -1.78 -4.69
C SER A 287 4.34 -1.06 -5.42
N CYS A 288 4.12 0.19 -5.76
CA CYS A 288 5.13 1.07 -6.33
C CYS A 288 6.09 1.55 -5.22
N GLU A 289 6.76 0.58 -4.55
CA GLU A 289 7.58 0.80 -3.35
C GLU A 289 8.85 -0.10 -3.30
N PRO A 290 10.00 0.48 -2.92
CA PRO A 290 10.24 1.92 -2.92
C PRO A 290 10.22 2.46 -4.36
N LEU A 291 9.62 3.63 -4.58
CA LEU A 291 9.64 4.26 -5.90
C LEU A 291 11.01 4.87 -6.20
N LEU A 292 11.67 4.38 -7.24
CA LEU A 292 13.03 4.74 -7.66
C LEU A 292 13.08 5.39 -9.05
N GLY A 293 11.93 5.60 -9.68
CA GLY A 293 11.80 6.28 -10.96
C GLY A 293 10.34 6.47 -11.35
N PRO A 294 10.09 7.21 -12.45
CA PRO A 294 8.74 7.38 -12.98
C PRO A 294 8.14 6.05 -13.44
N LEU A 295 6.81 5.98 -13.41
CA LEU A 295 6.02 4.84 -13.87
C LEU A 295 4.88 5.32 -14.77
N GLU A 296 4.80 4.72 -15.94
CA GLU A 296 3.71 4.84 -16.90
C GLU A 296 2.86 3.56 -16.82
N LEU A 297 1.71 3.67 -16.16
CA LEU A 297 0.80 2.57 -15.81
C LEU A 297 -0.52 2.62 -16.58
N GLU A 298 -0.78 3.65 -17.39
CA GLU A 298 -2.07 3.85 -18.07
C GLU A 298 -2.56 2.57 -18.78
N ARG A 299 -1.68 1.89 -19.52
CA ARG A 299 -2.03 0.67 -20.25
C ARG A 299 -2.48 -0.48 -19.36
N GLN A 300 -1.98 -0.52 -18.12
CA GLN A 300 -2.24 -1.59 -17.16
C GLN A 300 -3.39 -1.25 -16.20
N LEU A 301 -3.77 0.03 -16.12
CA LEU A 301 -4.90 0.52 -15.33
C LEU A 301 -6.22 0.46 -16.09
N HIS A 302 -6.18 0.49 -17.43
CA HIS A 302 -7.36 0.43 -18.28
C HIS A 302 -7.59 -0.97 -18.87
N ASP A 303 -8.87 -1.32 -19.08
CA ASP A 303 -9.28 -2.48 -19.88
C ASP A 303 -8.68 -2.38 -21.30
N SER A 304 -8.10 -3.48 -21.77
CA SER A 304 -7.52 -3.63 -23.11
C SER A 304 -8.47 -3.20 -24.24
N ASP A 305 -9.78 -3.30 -24.06
CA ASP A 305 -10.81 -2.81 -25.00
C ASP A 305 -11.07 -1.29 -24.92
N CYS A 306 -11.04 -0.65 -23.73
CA CYS A 306 -11.28 0.80 -23.60
C CYS A 306 -10.08 1.62 -24.10
N TRP A 307 -8.85 1.16 -23.83
CA TRP A 307 -7.61 1.79 -24.32
C TRP A 307 -7.53 1.81 -25.86
N MET A 308 -7.80 0.68 -26.53
CA MET A 308 -7.74 0.61 -27.99
C MET A 308 -8.80 1.50 -28.66
N ARG A 309 -9.94 1.72 -28.00
CA ARG A 309 -11.00 2.60 -28.51
C ARG A 309 -10.62 4.08 -28.41
N HIS A 310 -9.88 4.51 -27.38
CA HIS A 310 -9.38 5.88 -27.28
C HIS A 310 -8.35 6.22 -28.36
N LEU A 311 -7.33 5.37 -28.56
CA LEU A 311 -6.30 5.58 -29.59
C LEU A 311 -6.86 5.63 -31.03
N ARG A 312 -7.90 4.84 -31.31
CA ARG A 312 -8.46 4.72 -32.68
C ARG A 312 -9.41 5.86 -33.06
N TYR A 313 -10.03 6.53 -32.10
CA TYR A 313 -11.12 7.48 -32.37
C TYR A 313 -10.85 8.92 -31.91
N GLY A 314 -9.69 9.22 -31.31
CA GLY A 314 -9.26 10.61 -31.05
C GLY A 314 -10.19 11.43 -30.15
N GLY A 315 -10.90 10.76 -29.24
CA GLY A 315 -11.84 11.40 -28.31
C GLY A 315 -11.15 12.14 -27.16
N ASP A 316 -11.80 13.21 -26.69
CA ASP A 316 -11.34 14.06 -25.59
C ASP A 316 -11.27 13.27 -24.26
N MET A 317 -10.27 13.54 -23.42
CA MET A 317 -10.00 12.80 -22.17
C MET A 317 -11.19 12.86 -21.17
N ALA A 318 -12.09 13.82 -21.36
CA ALA A 318 -13.25 14.09 -20.52
C ALA A 318 -14.53 13.32 -20.92
N ASP A 319 -14.53 12.62 -22.05
CA ASP A 319 -15.67 11.79 -22.46
C ASP A 319 -15.61 10.44 -21.73
N PHE A 320 -16.24 10.42 -20.55
CA PHE A 320 -16.46 9.26 -19.68
C PHE A 320 -16.49 7.91 -20.43
N CYS A 321 -15.46 7.10 -20.22
CA CYS A 321 -15.47 5.67 -20.58
C CYS A 321 -16.66 5.01 -19.84
N SER A 322 -17.73 4.71 -20.58
CA SER A 322 -18.99 4.20 -20.04
C SER A 322 -18.97 2.71 -19.71
N CYS A 323 -17.81 2.03 -19.81
CA CYS A 323 -17.68 0.63 -19.43
C CYS A 323 -17.39 0.53 -17.93
N ASN A 324 -18.44 0.75 -17.14
CA ASN A 324 -18.43 0.54 -15.70
C ASN A 324 -18.57 -0.95 -15.32
N GLU A 325 -18.01 -1.87 -16.13
CA GLU A 325 -17.97 -3.29 -15.81
C GLU A 325 -16.55 -3.70 -15.42
N PRO A 326 -16.30 -4.10 -14.16
CA PRO A 326 -14.99 -4.55 -13.70
C PRO A 326 -14.62 -5.85 -14.44
N ARG A 327 -13.55 -5.81 -15.25
CA ARG A 327 -13.06 -6.96 -16.01
C ARG A 327 -11.80 -7.58 -15.43
N GLU A 328 -11.58 -8.83 -15.78
CA GLU A 328 -10.68 -9.80 -15.15
C GLU A 328 -9.17 -9.55 -15.40
N ASP A 329 -8.79 -8.47 -16.09
CA ASP A 329 -7.44 -8.25 -16.66
C ASP A 329 -6.77 -6.90 -16.29
N HIS A 330 -7.27 -6.17 -15.30
CA HIS A 330 -6.72 -4.86 -14.89
C HIS A 330 -6.10 -4.84 -13.48
N ILE A 331 -5.32 -3.80 -13.19
CA ILE A 331 -4.85 -3.48 -11.83
C ILE A 331 -5.93 -2.71 -11.08
N ALA A 332 -6.40 -3.26 -9.96
CA ALA A 332 -7.52 -2.71 -9.20
C ALA A 332 -7.11 -1.77 -8.05
N TRP A 333 -5.84 -1.81 -7.64
CA TRP A 333 -5.33 -0.97 -6.55
C TRP A 333 -3.83 -0.70 -6.69
N VAL A 334 -3.41 0.54 -6.45
CA VAL A 334 -2.00 0.95 -6.48
C VAL A 334 -1.60 1.57 -5.15
N ILE A 335 -0.46 1.15 -4.61
CA ILE A 335 0.18 1.70 -3.42
C ILE A 335 1.46 2.39 -3.88
N VAL A 336 1.71 3.63 -3.46
CA VAL A 336 2.88 4.41 -3.85
C VAL A 336 3.62 4.91 -2.61
N GLY A 337 4.94 4.74 -2.55
CA GLY A 337 5.72 5.24 -1.42
C GLY A 337 7.24 5.18 -1.60
N GLY A 338 7.94 5.94 -0.76
CA GLY A 338 9.40 5.97 -0.69
C GLY A 338 9.99 4.87 0.19
N GLU A 339 11.30 4.94 0.41
CA GLU A 339 11.98 4.11 1.41
C GLU A 339 11.70 4.61 2.83
N SER A 340 11.71 3.70 3.80
CA SER A 340 11.58 4.01 5.22
C SER A 340 12.95 3.94 5.93
N GLY A 341 13.16 4.75 6.97
CA GLY A 341 14.30 4.62 7.89
C GLY A 341 15.52 5.52 7.59
N PRO A 342 16.54 5.47 8.47
CA PRO A 342 17.74 6.29 8.33
C PRO A 342 18.56 5.82 7.13
N GLY A 343 18.63 6.62 6.08
CA GLY A 343 19.28 6.25 4.81
C GLY A 343 18.32 6.05 3.64
N ALA A 344 17.02 6.31 3.84
CA ALA A 344 16.05 6.34 2.76
C ALA A 344 16.49 7.25 1.61
N ARG A 345 16.47 6.72 0.39
CA ARG A 345 16.79 7.44 -0.84
C ARG A 345 15.76 8.55 -1.11
N PRO A 346 16.15 9.61 -1.84
CA PRO A 346 15.22 10.67 -2.23
C PRO A 346 13.99 10.12 -2.98
N PHE A 347 12.82 10.63 -2.63
CA PHE A 347 11.55 10.33 -3.28
C PHE A 347 11.04 11.56 -4.03
N ASP A 348 10.83 11.43 -5.34
CA ASP A 348 10.30 12.52 -6.15
C ASP A 348 8.76 12.52 -6.12
N LEU A 349 8.19 13.57 -5.53
CA LEU A 349 6.74 13.77 -5.46
C LEU A 349 6.09 13.89 -6.86
N ALA A 350 6.83 14.28 -7.90
CA ALA A 350 6.32 14.34 -9.26
C ALA A 350 5.91 12.95 -9.77
N TRP A 351 6.70 11.91 -9.45
CA TRP A 351 6.37 10.53 -9.82
C TRP A 351 5.10 10.06 -9.10
N ALA A 352 4.97 10.36 -7.80
CA ALA A 352 3.77 10.02 -7.04
C ALA A 352 2.52 10.75 -7.56
N ARG A 353 2.65 12.05 -7.87
CA ARG A 353 1.56 12.84 -8.46
C ARG A 353 1.14 12.30 -9.82
N SER A 354 2.09 11.88 -10.66
CA SER A 354 1.81 11.24 -11.95
C SER A 354 0.98 9.97 -11.76
N ILE A 355 1.43 9.04 -10.90
CA ILE A 355 0.71 7.78 -10.63
C ILE A 355 -0.69 8.04 -10.08
N VAL A 356 -0.85 9.00 -9.15
CA VAL A 356 -2.17 9.39 -8.62
C VAL A 356 -3.08 9.93 -9.72
N SER A 357 -2.54 10.73 -10.65
CA SER A 357 -3.29 11.24 -11.80
C SER A 357 -3.75 10.10 -12.73
N GLN A 358 -2.85 9.17 -13.06
CA GLN A 358 -3.17 8.00 -13.89
C GLN A 358 -4.23 7.12 -13.23
N CYS A 359 -4.12 6.84 -11.92
CA CYS A 359 -5.12 6.06 -11.19
C CYS A 359 -6.49 6.75 -11.15
N ARG A 360 -6.51 8.07 -10.94
CA ARG A 360 -7.77 8.86 -10.96
C ARG A 360 -8.42 8.85 -12.33
N ALA A 361 -7.64 8.99 -13.40
CA ALA A 361 -8.13 8.91 -14.78
C ALA A 361 -8.72 7.53 -15.09
N ALA A 362 -8.14 6.47 -14.54
CA ALA A 362 -8.61 5.08 -14.71
C ALA A 362 -9.70 4.64 -13.73
N GLY A 363 -10.08 5.45 -12.73
CA GLY A 363 -11.00 5.04 -11.67
C GLY A 363 -10.44 3.96 -10.73
N VAL A 364 -9.12 3.79 -10.70
CA VAL A 364 -8.41 2.81 -9.89
C VAL A 364 -8.11 3.38 -8.50
N ALA A 365 -8.29 2.58 -7.46
CA ALA A 365 -7.96 3.00 -6.10
C ALA A 365 -6.46 3.24 -5.98
N VAL A 366 -6.07 4.34 -5.33
CA VAL A 366 -4.67 4.66 -5.06
C VAL A 366 -4.45 5.02 -3.59
N PHE A 367 -3.40 4.47 -3.00
CA PHE A 367 -2.95 4.78 -1.64
C PHE A 367 -1.52 5.33 -1.71
N VAL A 368 -1.32 6.57 -1.25
CA VAL A 368 0.03 7.15 -1.15
C VAL A 368 0.49 6.99 0.30
N LYS A 369 1.52 6.18 0.47
CA LYS A 369 2.20 5.90 1.72
C LYS A 369 3.46 6.77 1.82
N GLN A 370 3.76 7.28 3.01
CA GLN A 370 5.06 7.87 3.41
C GLN A 370 5.73 8.75 2.34
N THR A 371 5.45 10.05 2.40
CA THR A 371 6.13 11.10 1.62
C THR A 371 7.34 11.70 2.33
N ASP A 372 7.70 11.14 3.48
CA ASP A 372 8.53 11.72 4.55
C ASP A 372 10.04 11.71 4.24
N THR A 373 10.42 11.79 2.97
CA THR A 373 11.83 11.71 2.57
C THR A 373 12.29 13.03 1.95
N TRP A 374 13.31 13.59 2.58
CA TRP A 374 13.95 14.88 2.33
C TRP A 374 13.18 16.14 2.74
N GLN A 375 11.98 16.38 2.24
CA GLN A 375 11.28 17.65 2.52
C GLN A 375 10.94 17.79 4.00
N GLU A 376 10.49 16.73 4.68
CA GLU A 376 10.16 16.81 6.12
C GLU A 376 11.40 16.90 7.03
N THR A 377 12.53 16.27 6.69
CA THR A 377 13.77 16.38 7.47
C THR A 377 14.41 17.75 7.31
N VAL A 378 14.48 18.26 6.07
CA VAL A 378 14.90 19.64 5.80
C VAL A 378 13.92 20.61 6.45
N TRP A 379 12.62 20.39 6.32
CA TRP A 379 11.57 21.18 6.98
C TRP A 379 11.64 21.11 8.50
N ALA A 380 12.05 19.99 9.09
CA ALA A 380 12.18 19.84 10.55
C ALA A 380 13.44 20.54 11.08
N ILE A 381 14.57 20.47 10.36
CA ILE A 381 15.78 21.24 10.67
C ILE A 381 15.51 22.73 10.47
N HIS A 382 14.91 23.10 9.34
CA HIS A 382 14.47 24.45 9.02
C HIS A 382 13.50 24.97 10.10
N ASN A 383 12.47 24.22 10.45
CA ASN A 383 11.56 24.58 11.53
C ASN A 383 12.24 24.66 12.89
N ARG A 384 13.29 23.89 13.18
CA ARG A 384 14.05 24.05 14.43
C ARG A 384 14.78 25.39 14.46
N VAL A 385 15.43 25.77 13.36
CA VAL A 385 16.12 27.07 13.23
C VAL A 385 15.10 28.22 13.26
N VAL A 386 14.05 28.14 12.45
CA VAL A 386 13.00 29.16 12.33
C VAL A 386 12.10 29.23 13.57
N LYS A 387 11.83 28.11 14.28
CA LYS A 387 11.07 28.10 15.56
C LYS A 387 11.88 28.46 16.78
N ALA A 388 13.20 28.26 16.77
CA ALA A 388 14.06 28.72 17.85
C ALA A 388 14.32 30.23 17.81
N TRP A 389 14.08 30.89 16.67
CA TRP A 389 14.22 32.34 16.56
C TRP A 389 13.19 33.06 17.45
N PRO A 390 13.62 33.97 18.35
CA PRO A 390 12.72 34.73 19.22
C PRO A 390 11.71 35.51 18.37
N VAL A 391 10.43 35.41 18.71
CA VAL A 391 9.37 36.18 18.03
C VAL A 391 9.14 37.45 18.84
N GLY A 392 9.16 38.63 18.21
CA GLY A 392 8.32 39.73 18.71
C GLY A 392 8.78 41.19 18.65
N SER A 393 9.53 41.67 17.65
CA SER A 393 9.61 43.13 17.44
C SER A 393 9.56 43.55 15.95
N PRO A 394 9.03 44.75 15.63
CA PRO A 394 9.14 45.35 14.30
C PRO A 394 10.59 45.59 13.82
N GLU A 395 11.56 45.60 14.73
CA GLU A 395 12.98 45.73 14.41
C GLU A 395 13.53 44.42 13.82
N ASP A 396 13.04 43.27 14.28
CA ASP A 396 13.40 41.96 13.74
C ASP A 396 12.96 41.80 12.28
N GLN A 397 11.78 42.30 11.92
CA GLN A 397 11.29 42.29 10.52
C GLN A 397 12.24 43.05 9.58
N ARG A 398 12.73 44.21 10.02
CA ARG A 398 13.67 45.03 9.22
C ARG A 398 15.02 44.38 9.09
N PHE A 399 15.53 43.83 10.20
CA PHE A 399 16.81 43.13 10.21
C PHE A 399 16.79 41.90 9.28
N ILE A 400 15.75 41.07 9.39
CA ILE A 400 15.60 39.86 8.55
C ILE A 400 15.42 40.24 7.08
N ALA A 401 14.66 41.30 6.78
CA ALA A 401 14.51 41.79 5.41
C ALA A 401 15.84 42.29 4.82
N LEU A 402 16.68 42.95 5.63
CA LEU A 402 18.03 43.35 5.20
C LEU A 402 18.95 42.14 4.96
N ALA A 403 18.90 41.15 5.85
CA ALA A 403 19.66 39.90 5.68
C ALA A 403 19.26 39.17 4.40
N LEU A 404 17.95 38.99 4.15
CA LEU A 404 17.42 38.40 2.92
C LEU A 404 17.96 39.07 1.65
N VAL A 405 18.02 40.41 1.65
CA VAL A 405 18.56 41.18 0.53
C VAL A 405 20.08 40.99 0.39
N GLY A 406 20.78 40.84 1.51
CA GLY A 406 22.21 40.51 1.56
C GLY A 406 22.50 39.20 0.81
N GLU A 407 21.88 38.10 1.24
CA GLU A 407 22.09 36.77 0.63
C GLU A 407 21.66 36.74 -0.85
N ALA A 408 20.57 37.42 -1.20
CA ALA A 408 20.17 37.60 -2.59
C ALA A 408 21.23 38.34 -3.42
N GLY A 409 21.96 39.28 -2.82
CA GLY A 409 23.07 39.98 -3.45
C GLY A 409 24.31 39.10 -3.63
N GLU A 410 24.63 38.25 -2.65
CA GLU A 410 25.73 37.28 -2.73
C GLU A 410 25.46 36.24 -3.82
N MET A 411 24.26 35.66 -3.84
CA MET A 411 23.77 34.79 -4.92
C MET A 411 23.88 35.46 -6.30
N ALA A 412 23.41 36.70 -6.44
CA ALA A 412 23.48 37.45 -7.69
C ALA A 412 24.92 37.70 -8.16
N ASN A 413 25.86 37.90 -7.23
CA ASN A 413 27.28 38.05 -7.55
C ASN A 413 27.88 36.74 -8.10
N LEU A 414 27.45 35.58 -7.61
CA LEU A 414 27.87 34.28 -8.15
C LEU A 414 27.35 34.07 -9.58
N VAL A 415 26.06 34.35 -9.82
CA VAL A 415 25.47 34.31 -11.17
C VAL A 415 26.20 35.26 -12.13
N LYS A 416 26.59 36.46 -11.67
CA LYS A 416 27.36 37.40 -12.46
C LYS A 416 28.75 36.87 -12.85
N LYS A 417 29.42 36.14 -11.95
CA LYS A 417 30.73 35.50 -12.23
C LYS A 417 30.58 34.36 -13.24
N ASP A 418 29.52 33.56 -13.10
CA ASP A 418 29.18 32.49 -14.07
C ASP A 418 28.91 33.05 -15.46
N TRP A 419 28.10 34.10 -15.56
CA TRP A 419 27.81 34.75 -16.84
C TRP A 419 29.05 35.32 -17.53
N ARG A 420 30.07 35.75 -16.76
CA ARG A 420 31.36 36.20 -17.31
C ARG A 420 32.29 35.06 -17.72
N GLY A 421 31.93 33.82 -17.40
CA GLY A 421 32.77 32.65 -17.58
C GLY A 421 33.89 32.53 -16.54
N ASP A 422 33.84 33.33 -15.47
CA ASP A 422 34.90 33.38 -14.45
C ASP A 422 34.82 32.18 -13.50
N ARG A 423 33.62 31.67 -13.22
CA ARG A 423 33.37 30.57 -12.27
C ARG A 423 32.01 29.91 -12.52
N PRO A 424 31.93 28.57 -12.66
CA PRO A 424 30.64 27.88 -12.76
C PRO A 424 29.86 27.91 -11.44
N LEU A 425 28.53 27.88 -11.51
CA LEU A 425 27.69 27.70 -10.32
C LEU A 425 27.97 26.34 -9.66
N ASP A 426 28.29 26.36 -8.37
CA ASP A 426 28.74 25.20 -7.60
C ASP A 426 28.08 25.13 -6.21
N ALA A 427 28.69 24.44 -5.26
CA ALA A 427 28.14 24.27 -3.91
C ALA A 427 27.89 25.61 -3.19
N GLU A 428 28.71 26.64 -3.43
CA GLU A 428 28.54 27.96 -2.83
C GLU A 428 27.23 28.60 -3.31
N PHE A 429 26.89 28.43 -4.59
CA PHE A 429 25.60 28.92 -5.12
C PHE A 429 24.40 28.20 -4.47
N ALA A 430 24.54 26.91 -4.16
CA ALA A 430 23.50 26.17 -3.47
C ALA A 430 23.31 26.62 -2.01
N GLU A 431 24.40 27.01 -1.32
CA GLU A 431 24.36 27.59 0.03
C GLU A 431 23.60 28.92 0.03
N GLU A 432 23.93 29.83 -0.88
CA GLU A 432 23.23 31.13 -0.99
C GLU A 432 21.72 30.98 -1.26
N LEU A 433 21.33 30.01 -2.11
CA LEU A 433 19.92 29.71 -2.35
C LEU A 433 19.20 29.20 -1.09
N ALA A 434 19.91 28.42 -0.25
CA ALA A 434 19.37 27.93 1.00
C ALA A 434 19.18 29.07 2.01
N ASP A 435 20.13 30.00 2.10
CA ASP A 435 20.04 31.15 3.02
C ASP A 435 18.91 32.10 2.63
N ILE A 436 18.74 32.39 1.33
CA ILE A 436 17.58 33.15 0.83
C ILE A 436 16.26 32.50 1.28
N ARG A 437 16.14 31.17 1.14
CA ARG A 437 14.94 30.46 1.58
C ARG A 437 14.72 30.58 3.09
N ILE A 438 15.79 30.42 3.89
CA ILE A 438 15.72 30.53 5.36
C ILE A 438 15.23 31.91 5.79
N TYR A 439 15.82 32.99 5.26
CA TYR A 439 15.42 34.34 5.64
C TYR A 439 14.03 34.72 5.12
N LEU A 440 13.61 34.20 3.96
CA LEU A 440 12.25 34.42 3.45
C LEU A 440 11.20 33.78 4.37
N GLU A 441 11.42 32.54 4.80
CA GLU A 441 10.51 31.83 5.71
C GLU A 441 10.51 32.48 7.12
N LEU A 442 11.67 32.92 7.62
CA LEU A 442 11.78 33.72 8.86
C LEU A 442 10.97 35.01 8.76
N LEU A 443 11.11 35.76 7.67
CA LEU A 443 10.43 37.03 7.45
C LEU A 443 8.91 36.85 7.42
N ALA A 444 8.43 35.84 6.68
CA ALA A 444 7.01 35.51 6.63
C ALA A 444 6.47 35.21 8.03
N ARG A 445 7.19 34.42 8.81
CA ARG A 445 6.79 34.07 10.17
C ARG A 445 6.73 35.27 11.11
N VAL A 446 7.78 36.10 11.19
CA VAL A 446 7.77 37.28 12.08
C VAL A 446 6.74 38.33 11.63
N SER A 447 6.29 38.23 10.39
CA SER A 447 5.21 39.05 9.82
C SER A 447 3.82 38.42 10.00
N GLY A 448 3.72 37.21 10.57
CA GLY A 448 2.44 36.50 10.73
C GLY A 448 1.81 36.03 9.41
N ILE A 449 2.64 35.85 8.37
CA ILE A 449 2.21 35.45 7.02
C ILE A 449 2.39 33.94 6.87
N ASP A 450 1.33 33.26 6.46
CA ASP A 450 1.41 31.90 5.92
C ASP A 450 1.88 31.97 4.46
N LEU A 451 3.17 31.67 4.26
CA LEU A 451 3.83 31.80 2.97
C LEU A 451 3.29 30.80 1.93
N ASP A 452 2.91 29.59 2.35
CA ASP A 452 2.38 28.57 1.44
C ASP A 452 1.03 28.99 0.88
N THR A 453 0.14 29.47 1.77
CA THR A 453 -1.16 30.03 1.37
C THR A 453 -1.00 31.24 0.45
N ALA A 454 -0.05 32.14 0.76
CA ALA A 454 0.22 33.32 -0.07
C ALA A 454 0.76 32.95 -1.47
N CYS A 455 1.68 31.98 -1.56
CA CYS A 455 2.20 31.45 -2.81
C CYS A 455 1.07 30.80 -3.64
N ALA A 456 0.25 29.95 -3.03
CA ALA A 456 -0.87 29.29 -3.69
C ALA A 456 -1.86 30.30 -4.29
N ALA A 457 -2.15 31.40 -3.57
CA ALA A 457 -3.01 32.46 -4.07
C ALA A 457 -2.41 33.25 -5.26
N LYS A 458 -1.08 33.29 -5.38
CA LYS A 458 -0.38 34.00 -6.46
C LYS A 458 -0.30 33.20 -7.76
N ILE A 459 -0.25 31.86 -7.68
CA ILE A 459 -0.10 30.95 -8.84
C ILE A 459 -1.07 31.27 -9.99
N PRO A 460 -2.40 31.46 -9.78
CA PRO A 460 -3.33 31.75 -10.87
C PRO A 460 -3.05 33.08 -11.60
N GLU A 461 -2.42 34.05 -10.95
CA GLU A 461 -1.96 35.29 -11.60
C GLU A 461 -0.72 35.03 -12.45
N LEU A 462 0.24 34.26 -11.94
CA LEU A 462 1.48 33.93 -12.66
C LEU A 462 1.18 33.10 -13.91
N LEU A 463 0.29 32.11 -13.81
CA LEU A 463 -0.15 31.29 -14.94
C LEU A 463 -0.92 32.09 -16.01
N ARG A 464 -1.61 33.18 -15.63
CA ARG A 464 -2.23 34.10 -16.59
C ARG A 464 -1.21 35.02 -17.26
N ARG A 465 -0.15 35.38 -16.54
CA ARG A 465 0.92 36.28 -17.02
C ARG A 465 1.93 35.57 -17.91
N TRP A 466 2.20 34.31 -17.60
CA TRP A 466 3.04 33.40 -18.37
C TRP A 466 2.24 32.12 -18.62
N PRO A 467 1.27 32.15 -19.54
CA PRO A 467 0.69 30.93 -20.06
C PRO A 467 1.83 30.16 -20.72
N GLY A 468 2.18 28.98 -20.17
CA GLY A 468 3.29 28.19 -20.68
C GLY A 468 3.12 27.86 -22.17
N ASP A 469 4.22 27.92 -22.92
CA ASP A 469 4.33 27.26 -24.23
C ASP A 469 4.54 25.75 -24.02
#